data_AF-A0A7Y5JUJ7-F1
#
_entry.id   AF-A0A7Y5JUJ7-F1
#
_cell.length_a   1.000
_cell.length_b   1.000
_cell.length_c   1.000
_cell.angle_alpha   90.00
_cell.angle_beta   90.00
_cell.angle_gamma   90.00
#
_symmetry.space_group_name_H-M   'P 1'
#
loop_
_entity.id
_entity.type
_entity.pdbx_description
1 polymer ?
#
loop_
_entity_poly.entity_id
_entity_poly.type
_entity_poly.pdbx_seq_one_letter_code
_entity_poly.pdbx_strand_id
1 'polypeptide(L)'
;MRTNRRWLRPAGGAVVLGASFWRFGSGTVVEALRGIDAAALAAAAGLAALTTVCGAWRWVLVARALGAELSLRSAVAESYRSQFLNVTLPGGVVGDVRRGVRHGRAGGDLGRGLRAVVWERAAGQLVLAVLAVGALLLLPGRFRPGV
;
A
#
# COMPACT_ATOMS: atom_id res chain seq x y z
N MET A 1 34.81 3.00 -6.84
CA MET A 1 33.93 3.62 -5.84
C MET A 1 32.53 3.02 -5.97
N ARG A 2 32.16 2.07 -5.09
CA ARG A 2 30.81 1.47 -5.07
C ARG A 2 29.84 2.50 -4.50
N THR A 3 29.18 3.28 -5.35
CA THR A 3 28.14 4.23 -4.93
C THR A 3 27.06 3.49 -4.16
N ASN A 4 26.89 3.90 -2.90
CA ASN A 4 26.04 3.27 -1.91
C ASN A 4 24.57 3.53 -2.24
N ARG A 5 24.05 2.83 -3.26
CA ARG A 5 22.69 2.89 -3.81
C ARG A 5 21.59 2.75 -2.74
N ARG A 6 21.97 2.27 -1.54
CA ARG A 6 21.15 2.17 -0.33
C ARG A 6 20.68 3.53 0.18
N TRP A 7 21.43 4.62 -0.03
CA TRP A 7 21.08 5.96 0.45
C TRP A 7 20.24 6.78 -0.52
N LEU A 8 20.15 6.39 -1.80
CA LEU A 8 19.37 7.13 -2.79
C LEU A 8 17.87 7.17 -2.45
N ARG A 9 17.34 6.09 -1.87
CA ARG A 9 15.92 5.97 -1.49
C ARG A 9 15.56 6.86 -0.30
N PRO A 10 16.27 6.80 0.85
CA PRO A 10 15.99 7.71 1.97
C PRO A 10 16.32 9.16 1.62
N ALA A 11 17.38 9.43 0.83
CA ALA A 11 17.69 10.78 0.38
C ALA A 11 16.59 11.36 -0.51
N GLY A 12 16.05 10.58 -1.45
CA GLY A 12 14.90 11.00 -2.26
C GLY A 12 13.67 11.30 -1.41
N GLY A 13 13.37 10.45 -0.41
CA GLY A 13 12.29 10.71 0.55
C GLY A 13 12.51 12.00 1.35
N ALA A 14 13.72 12.22 1.85
CA ALA A 14 14.08 13.44 2.58
C ALA A 14 13.97 14.70 1.71
N VAL A 15 14.37 14.63 0.44
CA VAL A 15 14.21 15.74 -0.52
C VAL A 15 12.74 16.07 -0.74
N VAL A 16 11.87 15.06 -0.95
CA VAL A 16 10.43 15.28 -1.12
C VAL A 16 9.80 15.88 0.13
N LEU A 17 10.16 15.38 1.32
CA LEU A 17 9.66 15.92 2.57
C LEU A 17 10.15 17.35 2.81
N GLY A 18 11.44 17.62 2.57
CA GLY A 18 12.02 18.95 2.69
C GLY A 18 11.41 19.95 1.70
N ALA A 19 11.22 19.55 0.45
CA ALA A 19 10.56 20.37 -0.57
C ALA A 19 9.10 20.65 -0.21
N SER A 20 8.37 19.64 0.28
CA SER A 20 6.99 19.82 0.79
C SER A 20 6.96 20.79 1.96
N PHE A 21 7.84 20.64 2.93
CA PHE A 21 7.90 21.52 4.10
C PHE A 21 8.28 22.95 3.72
N TRP A 22 9.18 23.12 2.76
CA TRP A 22 9.53 24.43 2.21
C TRP A 22 8.36 25.07 1.45
N ARG A 23 7.57 24.27 0.73
CA ARG A 23 6.44 24.77 -0.08
C ARG A 23 5.20 25.13 0.76
N PHE A 24 4.88 24.34 1.78
CA PHE A 24 3.66 24.49 2.57
C PHE A 24 3.88 25.09 3.96
N GLY A 25 5.11 25.10 4.47
CA GLY A 25 5.43 25.53 5.83
C GLY A 25 4.86 24.59 6.90
N SER A 26 5.32 24.77 8.15
CA SER A 26 4.81 24.00 9.31
C SER A 26 3.38 24.39 9.71
N GLY A 27 3.02 25.66 9.51
CA GLY A 27 1.73 26.22 9.92
C GLY A 27 0.54 25.53 9.27
N THR A 28 0.59 25.28 7.97
CA THR A 28 -0.48 24.60 7.23
C THR A 28 -0.68 23.16 7.69
N VAL A 29 0.39 22.46 8.07
CA VAL A 29 0.29 21.09 8.60
C VAL A 29 -0.40 21.09 9.96
N VAL A 30 0.00 21.99 10.86
CA VAL A 30 -0.62 22.10 12.20
C VAL A 30 -2.09 22.48 12.09
N GLU A 31 -2.43 23.40 11.20
CA GLU A 31 -3.81 23.83 10.99
C GLU A 31 -4.67 22.70 10.40
N ALA A 32 -4.14 21.97 9.43
CA ALA A 32 -4.80 20.78 8.90
C ALA A 32 -5.02 19.72 9.99
N LEU A 33 -4.03 19.47 10.85
CA LEU A 33 -4.16 18.52 11.96
C LEU A 33 -5.21 18.95 12.98
N ARG A 34 -5.34 20.26 13.25
CA ARG A 34 -6.38 20.81 14.13
C ARG A 34 -7.79 20.67 13.55
N GLY A 35 -7.92 20.66 12.23
CA GLY A 35 -9.19 20.46 11.53
C GLY A 35 -9.64 19.00 11.45
N ILE A 36 -8.84 18.03 11.88
CA ILE A 36 -9.22 16.62 11.87
C ILE A 36 -10.16 16.35 13.03
N ASP A 37 -11.42 16.04 12.72
CA ASP A 37 -12.42 15.64 13.70
C ASP A 37 -12.50 14.10 13.86
N ALA A 38 -13.21 13.66 14.90
CA ALA A 38 -13.40 12.25 15.19
C ALA A 38 -14.17 11.53 14.07
N ALA A 39 -15.06 12.23 13.36
CA ALA A 39 -15.83 11.69 12.25
C ALA A 39 -14.94 11.39 11.05
N ALA A 40 -14.03 12.29 10.68
CA ALA A 40 -13.05 12.08 9.62
C ALA A 40 -12.10 10.92 9.96
N LEU A 41 -11.65 10.83 11.22
CA LEU A 41 -10.83 9.71 11.68
C LEU A 41 -11.59 8.38 11.59
N ALA A 42 -12.84 8.34 12.03
CA ALA A 42 -13.68 7.16 11.95
C ALA A 42 -13.96 6.75 10.50
N ALA A 43 -14.25 7.72 9.62
CA ALA A 43 -14.45 7.47 8.19
C ALA A 43 -13.18 6.93 7.52
N ALA A 44 -12.02 7.52 7.80
CA ALA A 44 -10.74 7.05 7.29
C ALA A 44 -10.41 5.63 7.79
N ALA A 45 -10.63 5.35 9.08
CA ALA A 45 -10.45 4.02 9.66
C ALA A 45 -11.41 3.00 9.04
N GLY A 46 -12.68 3.37 8.84
CA GLY A 46 -13.68 2.54 8.18
C GLY A 46 -13.31 2.20 6.74
N LEU A 47 -12.84 3.19 5.98
CA LEU A 47 -12.33 3.01 4.61
C LEU A 47 -11.09 2.10 4.60
N ALA A 48 -10.14 2.29 5.52
CA ALA A 48 -8.95 1.46 5.63
C ALA A 48 -9.31 0.00 5.98
N ALA A 49 -10.26 -0.21 6.87
CA ALA A 49 -10.76 -1.54 7.21
C ALA A 49 -11.48 -2.19 6.01
N LEU A 50 -12.37 -1.44 5.34
CA LEU A 50 -13.10 -1.93 4.17
C LEU A 50 -12.16 -2.33 3.03
N THR A 51 -11.20 -1.47 2.70
CA THR A 51 -10.19 -1.77 1.66
C THR A 51 -9.37 -3.01 2.00
N THR A 52 -9.01 -3.18 3.28
CA THR A 52 -8.31 -4.39 3.76
C THR A 52 -9.17 -5.65 3.60
N VAL A 53 -10.45 -5.59 3.98
CA VAL A 53 -11.39 -6.70 3.85
C VAL A 53 -11.62 -7.06 2.39
N CYS A 54 -11.80 -6.07 1.50
CA CYS A 54 -11.91 -6.29 0.06
C CYS A 54 -10.66 -6.97 -0.51
N GLY A 55 -9.47 -6.53 -0.10
CA GLY A 55 -8.20 -7.15 -0.49
C GLY A 55 -8.08 -8.60 0.00
N ALA A 56 -8.48 -8.86 1.25
CA ALA A 56 -8.50 -10.21 1.81
C ALA A 56 -9.52 -11.11 1.10
N TRP A 57 -10.71 -10.58 0.78
CA TRP A 57 -11.75 -11.32 0.08
C TRP A 57 -11.32 -11.71 -1.34
N ARG A 58 -10.69 -10.80 -2.09
CA ARG A 58 -10.09 -11.14 -3.38
C ARG A 58 -9.14 -12.34 -3.27
N TRP A 59 -8.36 -12.38 -2.21
CA TRP A 59 -7.41 -13.47 -1.97
C TRP A 59 -8.11 -14.80 -1.63
N VAL A 60 -9.19 -14.76 -0.84
CA VAL A 60 -10.05 -15.92 -0.58
C VAL A 60 -10.70 -16.46 -1.85
N LEU A 61 -11.19 -15.58 -2.73
CA LEU A 61 -11.80 -15.98 -4.01
C LEU A 61 -10.78 -16.71 -4.89
N VAL A 62 -9.56 -16.18 -4.99
CA VAL A 62 -8.47 -16.83 -5.74
C VAL A 62 -8.07 -18.16 -5.09
N ALA A 63 -7.93 -18.22 -3.77
CA ALA A 63 -7.56 -19.45 -3.06
C ALA A 63 -8.62 -20.56 -3.21
N ARG A 64 -9.91 -20.21 -3.10
CA ARG A 64 -11.02 -21.16 -3.30
C ARG A 64 -11.10 -21.66 -4.74
N ALA A 65 -10.88 -20.79 -5.73
CA ALA A 65 -10.82 -21.19 -7.13
C ALA A 65 -9.65 -22.17 -7.42
N LEU A 66 -8.60 -22.16 -6.59
CA LEU A 66 -7.47 -23.08 -6.65
C LEU A 66 -7.63 -24.31 -5.74
N GLY A 67 -8.80 -24.51 -5.13
CA GLY A 67 -9.10 -25.67 -4.28
C GLY A 67 -8.58 -25.58 -2.85
N ALA A 68 -8.10 -24.41 -2.40
CA ALA A 68 -7.65 -24.20 -1.03
C ALA A 68 -8.78 -23.63 -0.15
N GLU A 69 -9.02 -24.26 1.00
CA GLU A 69 -9.98 -23.77 1.99
C GLU A 69 -9.35 -22.64 2.82
N LEU A 70 -9.56 -21.39 2.37
CA LEU A 70 -9.17 -20.21 3.13
C LEU A 70 -10.40 -19.49 3.67
N SER A 71 -10.43 -19.26 4.98
CA SER A 71 -11.47 -18.46 5.62
C SER A 71 -11.17 -16.96 5.47
N LEU A 72 -12.22 -16.14 5.33
CA LEU A 72 -12.07 -14.68 5.25
C LEU A 72 -11.42 -14.10 6.51
N ARG A 73 -11.75 -14.63 7.69
CA ARG A 73 -11.15 -14.19 8.95
C ARG A 73 -9.64 -14.43 8.96
N SER A 74 -9.19 -15.61 8.51
CA SER A 74 -7.78 -15.93 8.40
C SER A 74 -7.07 -15.02 7.40
N ALA A 75 -7.68 -14.76 6.24
CA ALA A 75 -7.12 -13.87 5.23
C ALA A 75 -6.97 -12.41 5.74
N VAL A 76 -7.97 -11.91 6.48
CA VAL A 76 -7.91 -10.57 7.10
C VAL A 76 -6.80 -10.50 8.14
N ALA A 77 -6.67 -11.51 9.00
CA ALA A 77 -5.60 -11.57 10.01
C ALA A 77 -4.21 -11.60 9.37
N GLU A 78 -4.03 -12.35 8.27
CA GLU A 78 -2.78 -12.36 7.50
C GLU A 78 -2.48 -10.99 6.86
N SER A 79 -3.50 -10.31 6.32
CA SER A 79 -3.36 -8.97 5.76
C SER A 79 -2.88 -7.96 6.79
N TYR A 80 -3.48 -7.94 8.00
CA TYR A 80 -3.03 -7.06 9.08
C TYR A 80 -1.60 -7.40 9.54
N ARG A 81 -1.25 -8.69 9.61
CA ARG A 81 0.11 -9.11 9.95
C ARG A 81 1.13 -8.67 8.91
N SER A 82 0.79 -8.77 7.62
CA SER A 82 1.67 -8.29 6.54
C SER A 82 1.83 -6.77 6.60
N GLN A 83 0.73 -6.04 6.79
CA GLN A 83 0.77 -4.57 6.94
C GLN A 83 1.64 -4.13 8.11
N PHE A 84 1.46 -4.75 9.28
CA PHE A 84 2.28 -4.47 10.46
C PHE A 84 3.77 -4.67 10.18
N LEU A 85 4.14 -5.79 9.56
CA LEU A 85 5.53 -6.09 9.21
C LEU A 85 6.09 -5.12 8.16
N ASN A 86 5.28 -4.68 7.20
CA ASN A 86 5.70 -3.72 6.18
C ASN A 86 5.91 -2.31 6.74
N VAL A 87 5.13 -1.90 7.74
CA VAL A 87 5.29 -0.59 8.40
C VAL A 87 6.46 -0.60 9.38
N THR A 88 6.69 -1.72 10.08
CA THR A 88 7.75 -1.84 11.10
C THR A 88 9.12 -2.19 10.53
N LEU A 89 9.19 -2.94 9.42
CA LEU A 89 10.46 -3.35 8.83
C LEU A 89 10.92 -2.38 7.72
N PRO A 90 12.20 -1.99 7.72
CA PRO A 90 12.75 -1.16 6.65
C PRO A 90 12.69 -1.92 5.32
N GLY A 91 11.83 -1.45 4.41
CA GLY A 91 11.66 -2.02 3.08
C GLY A 91 10.21 -2.12 2.60
N GLY A 92 9.21 -2.10 3.50
CA GLY A 92 7.79 -2.00 3.11
C GLY A 92 7.18 -3.19 2.37
N VAL A 93 7.98 -4.22 2.06
CA VAL A 93 7.57 -5.40 1.29
C VAL A 93 7.98 -6.72 1.94
N VAL A 94 8.67 -6.66 3.08
CA VAL A 94 9.28 -7.83 3.73
C VAL A 94 8.22 -8.82 4.21
N GLY A 95 7.05 -8.34 4.64
CA GLY A 95 5.92 -9.19 5.02
C GLY A 95 5.41 -10.05 3.85
N ASP A 96 5.32 -9.46 2.67
CA ASP A 96 4.82 -10.13 1.47
C ASP A 96 5.87 -11.05 0.82
N VAL A 97 7.14 -10.68 0.92
CA VAL A 97 8.26 -11.55 0.55
C VAL A 97 8.24 -12.83 1.40
N ARG A 98 7.99 -12.72 2.71
CA ARG A 98 7.90 -13.90 3.59
C ARG A 98 6.73 -14.82 3.21
N ARG A 99 5.61 -14.25 2.76
CA ARG A 99 4.46 -15.00 2.22
C ARG A 99 4.83 -15.75 0.93
N GLY A 100 5.48 -15.06 -0.02
CA GLY A 100 5.97 -15.64 -1.28
C GLY A 100 7.03 -16.73 -1.07
N VAL A 101 7.92 -16.57 -0.08
CA VAL A 101 8.95 -17.56 0.27
C VAL A 101 8.34 -18.82 0.89
N ARG A 102 7.32 -18.69 1.76
CA ARG A 102 6.66 -19.85 2.39
C ARG A 102 5.83 -20.66 1.39
N HIS A 103 5.10 -19.99 0.48
CA HIS A 103 4.39 -20.67 -0.61
C HIS A 103 5.35 -21.25 -1.66
N GLY A 104 6.43 -20.54 -2.00
CA GLY A 104 7.43 -21.01 -2.96
C GLY A 104 8.21 -22.24 -2.50
N ARG A 105 8.49 -22.38 -1.19
CA ARG A 105 9.14 -23.58 -0.63
C ARG A 105 8.25 -24.82 -0.63
N ALA A 106 6.93 -24.66 -0.55
CA ALA A 106 5.99 -25.78 -0.66
C ALA A 106 5.86 -26.30 -2.11
N GLY A 107 6.18 -25.48 -3.11
CA GLY A 107 6.10 -25.82 -4.54
C GLY A 107 7.45 -25.98 -5.27
N GLY A 108 8.58 -25.94 -4.54
CA GLY A 108 9.92 -26.19 -5.10
C GLY A 108 10.57 -25.05 -5.91
N ASP A 109 9.93 -23.88 -6.07
CA ASP A 109 10.48 -22.74 -6.84
C ASP A 109 10.25 -21.38 -6.15
N LEU A 110 11.29 -20.91 -5.45
CA LEU A 110 11.34 -19.59 -4.80
C LEU A 110 11.17 -18.43 -5.79
N GLY A 111 11.65 -18.57 -7.02
CA GLY A 111 11.57 -17.53 -8.05
C GLY A 111 10.14 -17.31 -8.54
N ARG A 112 9.31 -18.37 -8.55
CA ARG A 112 7.88 -18.27 -8.88
C ARG A 112 7.10 -17.54 -7.79
N GLY A 113 7.40 -17.81 -6.52
CA GLY A 113 6.78 -17.15 -5.36
C GLY A 113 7.07 -15.64 -5.30
N LEU A 114 8.31 -15.22 -5.58
CA LEU A 114 8.67 -13.80 -5.65
C LEU A 114 8.04 -13.08 -6.85
N ARG A 115 7.99 -13.73 -8.01
CA ARG A 115 7.32 -13.18 -9.21
C ARG A 115 5.82 -12.99 -8.99
N ALA A 116 5.16 -13.89 -8.27
CA ALA A 116 3.75 -13.74 -7.91
C ALA A 116 3.49 -12.48 -7.06
N VAL A 117 4.38 -12.18 -6.10
CA VAL A 117 4.28 -10.95 -5.29
C VAL A 117 4.48 -9.70 -6.16
N VAL A 118 5.46 -9.72 -7.08
CA VAL A 118 5.68 -8.59 -8.01
C VAL A 118 4.47 -8.38 -8.91
N TRP A 119 3.88 -9.44 -9.47
CA TRP A 119 2.68 -9.35 -10.29
C TRP A 119 1.47 -8.83 -9.50
N GLU A 120 1.29 -9.28 -8.26
CA GLU A 120 0.22 -8.79 -7.39
C GLU A 120 0.37 -7.29 -7.11
N ARG A 121 1.61 -6.81 -6.91
CA ARG A 121 1.91 -5.39 -6.74
C ARG A 121 1.71 -4.59 -8.02
N ALA A 122 2.18 -5.10 -9.15
CA ALA A 122 2.05 -4.44 -10.45
C ALA A 122 0.57 -4.30 -10.86
N ALA A 123 -0.23 -5.34 -10.66
CA ALA A 123 -1.67 -5.31 -10.93
C ALA A 123 -2.38 -4.29 -10.03
N GLY A 124 -2.09 -4.27 -8.72
CA GLY A 124 -2.65 -3.29 -7.80
C GLY A 124 -2.31 -1.86 -8.20
N GLN A 125 -1.05 -1.61 -8.58
CA GLN A 125 -0.60 -0.29 -9.00
C GLN A 125 -1.20 0.14 -10.35
N LEU A 126 -1.36 -0.80 -11.29
CA LEU A 126 -2.01 -0.54 -12.57
C LEU A 126 -3.48 -0.14 -12.38
N VAL A 127 -4.22 -0.88 -11.56
CA VAL A 127 -5.61 -0.55 -11.24
C VAL A 127 -5.70 0.82 -10.58
N LEU A 128 -4.83 1.11 -9.61
CA LEU A 128 -4.78 2.41 -8.96
C LEU A 128 -4.47 3.54 -9.96
N ALA A 129 -3.53 3.33 -10.88
CA ALA A 129 -3.19 4.31 -11.91
C ALA A 129 -4.36 4.57 -12.86
N VAL A 130 -5.06 3.52 -13.31
CA VAL A 130 -6.25 3.64 -14.16
C VAL A 130 -7.35 4.41 -13.45
N LEU A 131 -7.63 4.10 -12.17
CA LEU A 131 -8.62 4.82 -11.38
C LEU A 131 -8.22 6.28 -11.17
N ALA A 132 -6.93 6.56 -10.90
CA ALA A 132 -6.43 7.92 -10.72
C ALA A 132 -6.56 8.75 -12.01
N VAL A 133 -6.15 8.20 -13.16
CA VAL A 133 -6.31 8.85 -14.47
C VAL A 133 -7.79 9.06 -14.80
N GLY A 134 -8.62 8.04 -14.59
CA GLY A 134 -10.07 8.15 -14.78
C GLY A 134 -10.69 9.25 -13.92
N ALA A 135 -10.31 9.32 -12.64
CA ALA A 135 -10.76 10.38 -11.74
C ALA A 135 -10.34 11.77 -12.21
N LEU A 136 -9.10 11.95 -12.70
CA LEU A 136 -8.63 13.23 -13.25
C LEU A 136 -9.42 13.64 -14.50
N LEU A 137 -9.73 12.68 -15.38
CA LEU A 137 -10.50 12.94 -16.60
C LEU A 137 -11.97 13.23 -16.32
N LEU A 138 -12.57 12.57 -15.32
CA LEU A 138 -13.99 12.70 -14.97
C LEU A 138 -14.28 13.84 -13.98
N LEU A 139 -13.29 14.26 -13.18
CA LEU A 139 -13.43 15.32 -12.17
C LEU A 139 -12.46 16.49 -12.39
N PRO A 140 -12.32 17.05 -13.61
CA PRO A 140 -11.30 18.06 -13.91
C PRO A 140 -11.46 19.36 -13.11
N GLY A 141 -12.67 19.65 -12.61
CA GLY A 141 -12.98 20.87 -11.87
C GLY A 141 -12.67 20.85 -10.36
N ARG A 142 -12.48 19.67 -9.74
CA ARG A 142 -12.25 19.57 -8.28
C ARG A 142 -10.78 19.60 -7.87
N PHE A 143 -9.88 19.56 -8.84
CA PHE A 143 -8.42 19.59 -8.62
C PHE A 143 -7.78 20.91 -9.09
N ARG A 144 -8.58 21.92 -9.48
CA ARG A 144 -8.06 23.28 -9.69
C ARG A 144 -7.82 23.90 -8.31
N PRO A 145 -6.59 24.33 -7.98
CA PRO A 145 -6.40 25.21 -6.84
C PRO A 145 -7.27 26.45 -7.09
N GLY A 146 -8.07 26.84 -6.09
CA GLY A 146 -8.84 28.08 -6.15
C GLY A 146 -7.89 29.23 -6.51
N VAL A 147 -8.23 29.93 -7.59
CA VAL A 147 -7.73 31.28 -7.88
C VAL A 147 -8.43 32.24 -6.94
#